data_AF-A0A5Q4T153-F1
#
_entry.id   AF-A0A5Q4T153-F1
#
_cell.length_a   1.000
_cell.length_b   1.000
_cell.length_c   1.000
_cell.angle_alpha   90.00
_cell.angle_beta   90.00
_cell.angle_gamma   90.00
#
_symmetry.space_group_name_H-M   'P 1'
#
loop_
_entity.id
_entity.type
_entity.pdbx_description
1 polymer ?
#
loop_
_entity_poly.entity_id
_entity_poly.type
_entity_poly.pdbx_seq_one_letter_code
_entity_poly.pdbx_strand_id
1 'polypeptide(L)'
;MSAQTRIRVGRRAVAVSRPDKVLFPDDGITKAGLAEYYRRVAGAMVPHLAGRPLMLERRPDGVTGQVFMQKEVPAYFPEWFHRVELPKEGGTVVYPVCDDGPSLVYLAGQACITPHRFLSRADRPDHPDRLVFDLDPAGEDFALVRVTALRLRELLDGIGLPSAVMTTGSRGLHVVVPLDRRAPFDEVRRLARAVAEVLASRHPGELTTAARKEARGGRLYLDVQRNAYAQTAVAPYAVRARSGAPVAAPLRWSEVEEGGIDARTFTTATVVGRLDDDPWRDAFRRPRSARAALRRLERDTGD
;
A
#
# COMPACT_ATOMS: atom_id res chain seq x y z
N MET A 1 -8.51 27.24 24.95
CA MET A 1 -7.51 26.60 24.05
C MET A 1 -7.91 25.14 23.84
N SER A 2 -7.98 24.63 22.60
CA SER A 2 -8.25 23.20 22.41
C SER A 2 -7.11 22.38 22.98
N ALA A 3 -7.41 21.29 23.69
CA ALA A 3 -6.40 20.37 24.20
C ALA A 3 -5.42 19.95 23.09
N GLN A 4 -4.14 19.87 23.43
CA GLN A 4 -3.06 19.50 22.52
C GLN A 4 -2.03 18.67 23.28
N THR A 5 -1.53 17.61 22.66
CA THR A 5 -0.39 16.85 23.16
C THR A 5 0.80 16.97 22.22
N ARG A 6 2.00 16.66 22.73
CA ARG A 6 3.24 16.68 21.95
C ARG A 6 3.86 15.28 21.95
N ILE A 7 3.99 14.70 20.77
CA ILE A 7 4.60 13.39 20.58
C ILE A 7 6.04 13.58 20.12
N ARG A 8 7.01 13.06 20.89
CA ARG A 8 8.44 13.13 20.57
C ARG A 8 8.81 12.03 19.58
N VAL A 9 9.39 12.40 18.44
CA VAL A 9 9.93 11.48 17.44
C VAL A 9 11.35 11.91 17.08
N GLY A 10 12.34 11.12 17.50
CA GLY A 10 13.74 11.54 17.45
C GLY A 10 13.94 12.89 18.15
N ARG A 11 14.50 13.87 17.43
CA ARG A 11 14.77 15.22 17.95
C ARG A 11 13.57 16.18 17.85
N ARG A 12 12.47 15.81 17.20
CA ARG A 12 11.31 16.69 16.99
C ARG A 12 10.16 16.33 17.92
N ALA A 13 9.47 17.34 18.46
CA ALA A 13 8.19 17.17 19.14
C ALA A 13 7.05 17.66 18.23
N VAL A 14 6.18 16.75 17.81
CA VAL A 14 5.07 17.02 16.90
C VAL A 14 3.80 17.30 17.71
N ALA A 15 3.16 18.42 17.42
CA ALA A 15 1.89 18.81 18.01
C ALA A 15 0.71 18.00 17.44
N VAL A 16 -0.09 17.39 18.31
CA VAL A 16 -1.37 16.76 17.95
C VAL A 16 -2.50 17.48 18.69
N SER A 17 -3.28 18.27 17.95
CA SER A 17 -4.46 18.97 18.47
C SER A 17 -5.62 17.99 18.70
N ARG A 18 -6.59 18.30 19.58
CA ARG A 18 -7.75 17.42 19.88
C ARG A 18 -7.33 15.95 20.06
N PRO A 19 -6.36 15.67 20.94
CA PRO A 19 -5.75 14.34 21.07
C PRO A 19 -6.76 13.25 21.43
N ASP A 20 -7.75 13.60 22.25
CA ASP A 20 -8.77 12.67 22.77
C ASP A 20 -9.92 12.42 21.77
N LYS A 21 -9.87 13.03 20.57
CA LYS A 21 -10.87 12.78 19.54
C LYS A 21 -10.82 11.32 19.14
N VAL A 22 -11.92 10.60 19.38
CA VAL A 22 -12.08 9.19 18.99
C VAL A 22 -12.21 9.11 17.47
N LEU A 23 -11.32 8.33 16.84
CA LEU A 23 -11.34 8.07 15.40
C LEU A 23 -11.96 6.71 15.08
N PHE A 24 -11.85 5.75 15.99
CA PHE A 24 -12.48 4.42 15.88
C PHE A 24 -13.35 4.21 17.14
N PRO A 25 -14.66 4.50 17.06
CA PRO A 25 -15.56 4.43 18.21
C PRO A 25 -15.61 3.05 18.87
N ASP A 26 -15.74 1.99 18.06
CA ASP A 26 -15.86 0.61 18.54
C ASP A 26 -14.57 0.13 19.25
N ASP A 27 -13.42 0.67 18.84
CA ASP A 27 -12.10 0.28 19.34
C ASP A 27 -11.55 1.25 20.40
N GLY A 28 -12.23 2.37 20.64
CA GLY A 28 -11.75 3.46 21.52
C GLY A 28 -10.47 4.15 21.04
N ILE A 29 -10.05 3.97 19.79
CA ILE A 29 -8.77 4.52 19.30
C ILE A 29 -8.93 6.02 19.04
N THR A 30 -8.19 6.81 19.82
CA THR A 30 -8.13 8.27 19.70
C THR A 30 -7.13 8.72 18.64
N LYS A 31 -7.19 10.01 18.27
CA LYS A 31 -6.23 10.62 17.35
C LYS A 31 -4.81 10.59 17.91
N ALA A 32 -4.64 10.79 19.22
CA ALA A 32 -3.34 10.59 19.86
C ALA A 32 -2.89 9.11 19.80
N GLY A 33 -3.82 8.16 19.99
CA GLY A 33 -3.53 6.73 19.86
C GLY A 33 -3.06 6.35 18.45
N LEU A 34 -3.71 6.87 17.40
CA LEU A 34 -3.28 6.68 16.02
C LEU A 34 -1.90 7.28 15.75
N ALA A 35 -1.64 8.49 16.26
CA ALA A 35 -0.35 9.15 16.10
C ALA A 35 0.77 8.40 16.84
N GLU A 36 0.48 7.84 18.01
CA GLU A 36 1.40 7.01 18.78
C GLU A 36 1.68 5.67 18.10
N TYR A 37 0.66 5.03 17.52
CA TYR A 37 0.85 3.85 16.66
C TYR A 37 1.83 4.16 15.53
N TYR A 38 1.59 5.26 14.79
CA TYR A 38 2.44 5.66 13.69
C TYR A 38 3.86 6.03 14.11
N ARG A 39 4.04 6.61 15.31
CA ARG A 39 5.36 6.78 15.92
C ARG A 39 6.09 5.45 16.10
N ARG A 40 5.41 4.42 16.62
CA ARG A 40 6.01 3.11 16.90
C ARG A 40 6.44 2.39 15.63
N VAL A 41 5.62 2.43 14.57
CA VAL A 41 5.94 1.74 13.30
C VAL A 41 6.82 2.57 12.36
N ALA A 42 7.14 3.83 12.70
CA ALA A 42 7.85 4.75 11.81
C ALA A 42 9.16 4.16 11.25
N GLY A 43 9.93 3.45 12.07
CA GLY A 43 11.20 2.84 11.64
C GLY A 43 11.04 1.83 10.50
N ALA A 44 9.97 1.03 10.51
CA ALA A 44 9.66 0.06 9.45
C ALA A 44 8.87 0.68 8.29
N MET A 45 7.96 1.62 8.59
CA MET A 45 7.05 2.20 7.60
C MET A 45 7.71 3.27 6.70
N VAL A 46 8.51 4.17 7.27
CA VAL A 46 9.08 5.32 6.54
C VAL A 46 9.91 4.92 5.32
N PRO A 47 10.76 3.86 5.34
CA PRO A 47 11.48 3.41 4.14
C PRO A 47 10.57 3.09 2.94
N HIS A 48 9.29 2.74 3.21
CA HIS A 48 8.30 2.51 2.18
C HIS A 48 7.59 3.77 1.69
N LEU A 49 7.64 4.88 2.43
CA LEU A 49 7.01 6.16 2.10
C LEU A 49 8.00 7.19 1.53
N ALA A 50 9.25 7.16 1.99
CA ALA A 50 10.24 8.18 1.71
C ALA A 50 10.48 8.39 0.21
N GLY A 51 10.49 9.65 -0.20
CA GLY A 51 10.63 10.14 -1.56
C GLY A 51 9.39 9.90 -2.43
N ARG A 52 8.25 9.46 -1.86
CA ARG A 52 7.04 9.16 -2.62
C ARG A 52 5.93 10.17 -2.34
N PRO A 53 5.33 10.74 -3.39
CA PRO A 53 4.08 11.47 -3.26
C PRO A 53 3.00 10.58 -2.62
N LEU A 54 2.20 11.17 -1.72
CA LEU A 54 1.13 10.48 -1.02
C LEU A 54 -0.25 11.00 -1.42
N MET A 55 -1.22 10.09 -1.44
CA MET A 55 -2.64 10.39 -1.31
C MET A 55 -3.08 9.98 0.09
N LEU A 56 -3.68 10.90 0.84
CA LEU A 56 -4.06 10.71 2.23
C LEU A 56 -5.55 10.43 2.32
N GLU A 57 -5.94 9.28 2.87
CA GLU A 57 -7.30 9.06 3.34
C GLU A 57 -7.43 9.65 4.73
N ARG A 58 -8.09 10.81 4.81
CA ARG A 58 -8.34 11.52 6.06
C ARG A 58 -9.77 11.28 6.52
N ARG A 59 -9.92 11.08 7.83
CA ARG A 59 -11.21 10.95 8.52
C ARG A 59 -11.27 11.94 9.68
N PRO A 60 -11.48 13.25 9.40
CA PRO A 60 -11.44 14.27 10.43
C PRO A 60 -12.36 13.98 11.61
N ASP A 61 -13.52 13.35 11.35
CA ASP A 61 -14.56 12.98 12.32
C ASP A 61 -14.61 11.48 12.65
N GLY A 62 -13.53 10.74 12.37
CA GLY A 62 -13.46 9.31 12.61
C GLY A 62 -14.03 8.45 11.47
N VAL A 63 -13.88 7.13 11.58
CA VAL A 63 -14.17 6.17 10.50
C VAL A 63 -15.64 6.08 10.11
N THR A 64 -16.55 6.50 10.99
CA THR A 64 -17.99 6.59 10.73
C THR A 64 -18.38 7.90 10.02
N GLY A 65 -17.48 8.87 9.98
CA GLY A 65 -17.68 10.18 9.34
C GLY A 65 -17.22 10.23 7.88
N GLN A 66 -17.16 11.45 7.36
CA GLN A 66 -16.83 11.72 5.95
C GLN A 66 -15.41 11.24 5.58
N VAL A 67 -15.30 10.69 4.37
CA VAL A 67 -14.02 10.37 3.71
C VAL A 67 -13.46 11.64 3.06
N PHE A 68 -12.20 11.97 3.34
CA PHE A 68 -11.50 13.00 2.57
C PHE A 68 -10.24 12.43 1.93
N MET A 69 -10.28 12.21 0.61
CA MET A 69 -9.13 11.76 -0.18
C MET A 69 -8.32 12.98 -0.63
N GLN A 70 -7.18 13.21 0.02
CA GLN A 70 -6.37 14.41 -0.19
C GLN A 70 -5.09 14.08 -0.97
N LYS A 71 -4.90 14.74 -2.11
CA LYS A 71 -3.63 14.71 -2.87
C LYS A 71 -2.82 15.99 -2.66
N GLU A 72 -3.51 17.12 -2.78
CA GLU A 72 -2.93 18.46 -2.63
C GLU A 72 -2.54 18.76 -1.17
N VAL A 73 -1.37 19.35 -0.97
CA VAL A 73 -0.91 19.85 0.34
C VAL A 73 -1.70 21.12 0.69
N PRO A 74 -2.44 21.16 1.81
CA PRO A 74 -3.12 22.35 2.27
C PRO A 74 -2.15 23.42 2.77
N ALA A 75 -2.52 24.70 2.65
CA ALA A 75 -1.71 25.84 3.09
C ALA A 75 -1.31 25.80 4.58
N TYR A 76 -2.06 25.10 5.43
CA TYR A 76 -1.76 24.98 6.86
C TYR A 76 -0.68 23.94 7.19
N PHE A 77 -0.22 23.15 6.22
CA PHE A 77 0.91 22.24 6.45
C PHE A 77 2.15 23.08 6.80
N PRO A 78 2.92 22.66 7.81
CA PRO A 78 4.04 23.46 8.28
C PRO A 78 5.15 23.48 7.24
N GLU A 79 5.94 24.55 7.23
CA GLU A 79 6.98 24.79 6.23
C GLU A 79 7.98 23.62 6.09
N TRP A 80 8.30 22.98 7.21
CA TRP A 80 9.23 21.85 7.26
C TRP A 80 8.68 20.56 6.64
N PHE A 81 7.38 20.47 6.34
CA PHE A 81 6.81 19.28 5.74
C PHE A 81 7.20 19.21 4.26
N HIS A 82 7.88 18.13 3.85
CA HIS A 82 8.34 17.99 2.48
C HIS A 82 7.16 17.84 1.52
N ARG A 83 7.24 18.58 0.42
CA ARG A 83 6.23 18.64 -0.62
C ARG A 83 6.88 18.64 -2.00
N VAL A 84 6.23 18.01 -2.96
CA VAL A 84 6.72 17.90 -4.34
C VAL A 84 5.61 18.26 -5.30
N GLU A 85 5.90 19.14 -6.24
CA GLU A 85 4.97 19.50 -7.32
C GLU A 85 5.17 18.54 -8.49
N LEU A 86 4.09 17.90 -8.93
CA LEU A 86 4.12 16.96 -10.04
C LEU A 86 3.04 17.28 -11.08
N PRO A 87 3.30 16.99 -12.37
CA PRO A 87 2.34 17.24 -13.43
C PRO A 87 1.10 16.35 -13.29
N LYS A 88 -0.04 16.89 -13.72
CA LYS A 88 -1.28 16.17 -14.00
C LYS A 88 -1.84 16.69 -15.32
N GLU A 89 -2.86 16.02 -15.85
CA GLU A 89 -3.63 16.57 -16.96
C GLU A 89 -4.16 17.96 -16.57
N GLY A 90 -3.85 18.97 -17.40
CA GLY A 90 -4.29 20.35 -17.20
C GLY A 90 -3.64 21.11 -16.04
N GLY A 91 -2.49 20.68 -15.51
CA GLY A 91 -1.73 21.48 -14.53
C GLY A 91 -0.79 20.66 -13.65
N THR A 92 -0.67 21.06 -12.39
CA THR A 92 0.16 20.39 -11.39
C THR A 92 -0.62 20.12 -10.10
N VAL A 93 -0.03 19.30 -9.23
CA VAL A 93 -0.49 19.06 -7.84
C VAL A 93 0.72 19.05 -6.94
N VAL A 94 0.66 19.74 -5.82
CA VAL A 94 1.68 19.70 -4.76
C VAL A 94 1.33 18.59 -3.79
N TYR A 95 2.08 17.49 -3.83
CA TYR A 95 1.85 16.31 -3.01
C TYR A 95 2.64 16.33 -1.71
N PRO A 96 2.09 15.81 -0.60
CA PRO A 96 2.87 15.56 0.61
C PRO A 96 3.81 14.37 0.40
N VAL A 97 5.04 14.49 0.91
CA VAL A 97 6.02 13.40 0.97
C VAL A 97 6.39 13.14 2.42
N CYS A 98 6.27 11.88 2.86
CA CYS A 98 6.58 11.49 4.23
C CYS A 98 7.96 10.80 4.28
N ASP A 99 9.00 11.58 4.56
CA ASP A 99 10.39 11.09 4.60
C ASP A 99 10.87 10.67 5.98
N ASP A 100 10.13 11.00 7.03
CA ASP A 100 10.56 10.77 8.39
C ASP A 100 9.39 10.49 9.36
N GLY A 101 9.75 10.01 10.56
CA GLY A 101 8.79 9.73 11.62
C GLY A 101 7.99 10.96 12.08
N PRO A 102 8.60 12.15 12.26
CA PRO A 102 7.85 13.37 12.57
C PRO A 102 6.76 13.71 11.54
N SER A 103 7.05 13.56 10.24
CA SER A 103 6.08 13.76 9.16
C SER A 103 4.95 12.75 9.27
N LEU A 104 5.25 11.48 9.52
CA LEU A 104 4.24 10.43 9.68
C LEU A 104 3.29 10.71 10.87
N VAL A 105 3.85 11.10 12.02
CA VAL A 105 3.06 11.50 13.20
C VAL A 105 2.24 12.76 12.93
N TYR A 106 2.78 13.72 12.17
CA TYR A 106 2.02 14.91 11.77
C TYR A 106 0.81 14.55 10.91
N LEU A 107 0.98 13.67 9.90
CA LEU A 107 -0.11 13.20 9.06
C LEU A 107 -1.23 12.54 9.91
N ALA A 108 -0.86 11.70 10.87
CA ALA A 108 -1.80 11.13 11.83
C ALA A 108 -2.56 12.20 12.63
N GLY A 109 -1.85 13.24 13.07
CA GLY A 109 -2.43 14.41 13.75
C GLY A 109 -3.42 15.21 12.88
N GLN A 110 -3.30 15.13 11.55
CA GLN A 110 -4.27 15.63 10.57
C GLN A 110 -5.42 14.67 10.29
N ALA A 111 -5.58 13.62 11.11
CA ALA A 111 -6.54 12.53 10.97
C ALA A 111 -6.38 11.76 9.65
N CYS A 112 -5.16 11.68 9.10
CA CYS A 112 -4.84 10.72 8.05
C CYS A 112 -4.83 9.31 8.66
N ILE A 113 -5.85 8.53 8.33
CA ILE A 113 -5.92 7.12 8.76
C ILE A 113 -5.07 6.27 7.81
N THR A 114 -5.28 6.38 6.51
CA THR A 114 -4.60 5.54 5.51
C THR A 114 -3.71 6.40 4.58
N PRO A 115 -2.38 6.39 4.73
CA PRO A 115 -1.50 6.91 3.70
C PRO A 115 -1.39 5.92 2.53
N HIS A 116 -1.74 6.39 1.34
CA HIS A 116 -1.50 5.68 0.09
C HIS A 116 -0.31 6.31 -0.63
N ARG A 117 0.60 5.50 -1.15
CA ARG A 117 1.82 5.97 -1.81
C ARG A 117 1.79 5.75 -3.32
N PHE A 118 2.49 6.61 -4.04
CA PHE A 118 2.87 6.33 -5.42
C PHE A 118 3.76 5.09 -5.52
N LEU A 119 3.74 4.44 -6.69
CA LEU A 119 4.65 3.32 -6.99
C LEU A 119 6.02 3.78 -7.50
N SER A 120 6.16 5.06 -7.82
CA SER A 120 7.41 5.74 -8.15
C SER A 120 7.84 6.68 -7.03
N ARG A 121 9.04 7.25 -7.19
CA ARG A 121 9.57 8.31 -6.34
C ARG A 121 9.49 9.64 -7.10
N ALA A 122 9.43 10.75 -6.37
CA ALA A 122 9.23 12.09 -6.92
C ALA A 122 10.37 12.56 -7.83
N ASP A 123 11.59 12.06 -7.63
CA ASP A 123 12.76 12.36 -8.47
C ASP A 123 12.66 11.75 -9.88
N ARG A 124 11.85 10.69 -10.05
CA ARG A 124 11.59 10.07 -11.35
C ARG A 124 10.17 9.52 -11.41
N PRO A 125 9.16 10.40 -11.49
CA PRO A 125 7.78 10.05 -11.19
C PRO A 125 7.15 9.12 -12.22
N ASP A 126 7.64 9.07 -13.46
CA ASP A 126 7.14 8.17 -14.52
C ASP A 126 7.73 6.75 -14.49
N HIS A 127 8.75 6.53 -13.65
CA HIS A 127 9.49 5.27 -13.58
C HIS A 127 9.32 4.61 -12.20
N PRO A 128 8.36 3.67 -12.06
CA PRO A 128 8.12 3.03 -10.78
C PRO A 128 9.28 2.13 -10.35
N ASP A 129 9.51 2.07 -9.04
CA ASP A 129 10.41 1.09 -8.41
C ASP A 129 9.64 -0.10 -7.82
N ARG A 130 8.32 -0.16 -8.05
CA ARG A 130 7.43 -1.20 -7.57
C ARG A 130 6.34 -1.51 -8.60
N LEU A 131 6.03 -2.78 -8.76
CA LEU A 131 4.82 -3.29 -9.42
C LEU A 131 3.92 -3.90 -8.35
N VAL A 132 2.60 -3.69 -8.44
CA VAL A 132 1.62 -4.19 -7.47
C VAL A 132 0.53 -4.97 -8.18
N PHE A 133 0.24 -6.16 -7.67
CA PHE A 133 -0.97 -6.92 -7.98
C PHE A 133 -1.90 -6.86 -6.76
N ASP A 134 -3.11 -6.33 -6.97
CA ASP A 134 -4.15 -6.18 -5.94
C ASP A 134 -5.13 -7.36 -6.10
N LEU A 135 -5.06 -8.31 -5.16
CA LEU A 135 -5.79 -9.58 -5.20
C LEU A 135 -7.01 -9.49 -4.29
N ASP A 136 -8.11 -8.98 -4.83
CA ASP A 136 -9.31 -8.68 -4.07
C ASP A 136 -10.44 -9.69 -4.44
N PRO A 137 -11.05 -10.38 -3.46
CA PRO A 137 -12.08 -11.36 -3.73
C PRO A 137 -13.39 -10.69 -4.16
N ALA A 138 -14.18 -11.38 -4.98
CA ALA A 138 -15.53 -10.93 -5.35
C ALA A 138 -16.51 -11.01 -4.15
N GLY A 139 -16.26 -11.95 -3.23
CA GLY A 139 -17.00 -12.18 -1.99
C GLY A 139 -16.06 -12.27 -0.79
N GLU A 140 -16.33 -13.21 0.12
CA GLU A 140 -15.58 -13.40 1.37
C GLU A 140 -14.55 -14.55 1.31
N ASP A 141 -14.37 -15.17 0.14
CA ASP A 141 -13.44 -16.29 -0.02
C ASP A 141 -11.97 -15.81 -0.03
N PHE A 142 -11.40 -15.75 1.18
CA PHE A 142 -9.98 -15.47 1.35
C PHE A 142 -9.08 -16.66 0.95
N ALA A 143 -9.61 -17.89 0.93
CA ALA A 143 -8.83 -19.06 0.53
C ALA A 143 -8.43 -18.96 -0.95
N LEU A 144 -9.36 -18.53 -1.81
CA LEU A 144 -9.07 -18.24 -3.22
C LEU A 144 -8.01 -17.14 -3.38
N VAL A 145 -8.06 -16.07 -2.56
CA VAL A 145 -7.04 -15.01 -2.56
C VAL A 145 -5.66 -15.58 -2.24
N ARG A 146 -5.57 -16.41 -1.20
CA ARG A 146 -4.33 -17.06 -0.76
C ARG A 146 -3.73 -17.94 -1.86
N VAL A 147 -4.54 -18.84 -2.42
CA VAL A 147 -4.13 -19.73 -3.52
C VAL A 147 -3.67 -18.92 -4.74
N THR A 148 -4.39 -17.85 -5.07
CA THR A 148 -4.02 -16.96 -6.18
C THR A 148 -2.68 -16.27 -5.93
N ALA A 149 -2.43 -15.80 -4.70
CA ALA A 149 -1.16 -15.17 -4.34
C ALA A 149 0.03 -16.14 -4.48
N LEU A 150 -0.14 -17.40 -4.07
CA LEU A 150 0.90 -18.43 -4.20
C LEU A 150 1.18 -18.77 -5.67
N ARG A 151 0.14 -18.96 -6.50
CA ARG A 151 0.30 -19.19 -7.94
C ARG A 151 0.94 -17.99 -8.65
N LEU A 152 0.58 -16.77 -8.23
CA LEU A 152 1.18 -15.56 -8.75
C LEU A 152 2.66 -15.47 -8.38
N ARG A 153 3.04 -15.80 -7.14
CA ARG A 153 4.44 -15.86 -6.71
C ARG A 153 5.24 -16.82 -7.57
N GLU A 154 4.74 -18.03 -7.78
CA GLU A 154 5.39 -19.06 -8.60
C GLU A 154 5.62 -18.58 -10.04
N LEU A 155 4.59 -17.97 -10.65
CA LEU A 155 4.71 -17.39 -11.99
C LEU A 155 5.76 -16.25 -12.05
N LEU A 156 5.76 -15.36 -11.05
CA LEU A 156 6.72 -14.26 -10.94
C LEU A 156 8.15 -14.77 -10.74
N ASP A 157 8.34 -15.78 -9.89
CA ASP A 157 9.64 -16.42 -9.65
C ASP A 157 10.17 -17.09 -10.93
N GLY A 158 9.31 -17.75 -11.71
CA GLY A 158 9.67 -18.34 -13.01
C GLY A 158 10.23 -17.34 -14.02
N ILE A 159 9.72 -16.09 -14.04
CA ILE A 159 10.25 -15.02 -14.90
C ILE A 159 11.36 -14.19 -14.22
N GLY A 160 11.81 -14.61 -13.03
CA GLY A 160 12.90 -14.03 -12.27
C GLY A 160 12.55 -12.69 -11.59
N LEU A 161 11.29 -12.52 -11.19
CA LEU A 161 10.78 -11.40 -10.41
C LEU A 161 10.49 -11.84 -8.96
N PRO A 162 11.43 -11.67 -8.02
CA PRO A 162 11.13 -11.93 -6.62
C PRO A 162 10.03 -10.99 -6.15
N SER A 163 9.13 -11.49 -5.31
CA SER A 163 7.96 -10.76 -4.85
C SER A 163 7.77 -10.83 -3.34
N ALA A 164 7.11 -9.81 -2.80
CA ALA A 164 6.75 -9.69 -1.40
C ALA A 164 5.22 -9.64 -1.26
N VAL A 165 4.67 -10.16 -0.16
CA VAL A 165 3.22 -10.22 0.06
C VAL A 165 2.83 -9.50 1.35
N MET A 166 1.67 -8.87 1.35
CA MET A 166 1.10 -8.20 2.52
C MET A 166 -0.42 -8.34 2.55
N THR A 167 -1.00 -8.38 3.74
CA THR A 167 -2.44 -8.15 3.88
C THR A 167 -2.78 -6.72 3.48
N THR A 168 -3.96 -6.51 2.91
CA THR A 168 -4.42 -5.14 2.62
C THR A 168 -4.97 -4.45 3.87
N GLY A 169 -5.39 -5.19 4.91
CA GLY A 169 -6.25 -4.67 5.98
C GLY A 169 -7.70 -4.46 5.51
N SER A 170 -8.07 -4.95 4.32
CA SER A 170 -9.41 -4.76 3.74
C SER A 170 -10.09 -6.07 3.39
N ARG A 171 -9.76 -6.69 2.25
CA ARG A 171 -10.41 -7.94 1.79
C ARG A 171 -9.42 -8.88 1.13
N GLY A 172 -8.42 -8.33 0.46
CA GLY A 172 -7.42 -9.08 -0.27
C GLY A 172 -6.00 -9.03 0.27
N LEU A 173 -5.10 -9.51 -0.59
CA LEU A 173 -3.65 -9.42 -0.46
C LEU A 173 -3.08 -8.49 -1.53
N HIS A 174 -1.97 -7.82 -1.23
CA HIS A 174 -1.13 -7.21 -2.25
C HIS A 174 0.12 -8.07 -2.45
N VAL A 175 0.45 -8.36 -3.71
CA VAL A 175 1.76 -8.89 -4.10
C VAL A 175 2.56 -7.77 -4.76
N VAL A 176 3.75 -7.50 -4.25
CA VAL A 176 4.59 -6.35 -4.63
C VAL A 176 5.94 -6.83 -5.15
N VAL A 177 6.32 -6.34 -6.32
CA VAL A 177 7.59 -6.68 -6.98
C VAL A 177 8.50 -5.45 -7.02
N PRO A 178 9.74 -5.50 -6.47
CA PRO A 178 10.72 -4.42 -6.61
C PRO A 178 11.27 -4.32 -8.04
N LEU A 179 11.28 -3.11 -8.60
CA LEU A 179 11.75 -2.82 -9.96
C LEU A 179 12.96 -1.88 -9.98
N ASP A 180 13.76 -1.99 -11.04
CA ASP A 180 15.02 -1.24 -11.25
C ASP A 180 14.85 0.22 -11.70
N ARG A 181 13.61 0.72 -11.80
CA ARG A 181 13.26 2.08 -12.22
C ARG A 181 13.69 2.44 -13.65
N ARG A 182 13.97 1.47 -14.51
CA ARG A 182 14.38 1.73 -15.90
C ARG A 182 13.21 1.80 -16.87
N ALA A 183 12.14 1.05 -16.59
CA ALA A 183 10.94 1.01 -17.40
C ALA A 183 9.93 2.09 -16.94
N PRO A 184 9.30 2.84 -17.85
CA PRO A 184 8.20 3.74 -17.50
C PRO A 184 6.92 2.93 -17.20
N PHE A 185 5.94 3.59 -16.59
CA PHE A 185 4.69 2.95 -16.18
C PHE A 185 4.01 2.11 -17.26
N ASP A 186 3.95 2.59 -18.51
CA ASP A 186 3.26 1.86 -19.59
C ASP A 186 3.88 0.48 -19.85
N GLU A 187 5.20 0.35 -19.78
CA GLU A 187 5.85 -0.95 -19.94
C GLU A 187 5.62 -1.85 -18.73
N VAL A 188 5.63 -1.27 -17.53
CA VAL A 188 5.33 -2.00 -16.29
C VAL A 188 3.88 -2.49 -16.29
N ARG A 189 2.95 -1.70 -16.83
CA ARG A 189 1.54 -2.10 -17.06
C ARG A 189 1.43 -3.25 -18.04
N ARG A 190 2.19 -3.22 -19.14
CA ARG A 190 2.18 -4.33 -20.11
C ARG A 190 2.63 -5.64 -19.46
N LEU A 191 3.71 -5.61 -18.68
CA LEU A 191 4.14 -6.76 -17.88
C LEU A 191 3.04 -7.22 -16.91
N ALA A 192 2.45 -6.29 -16.14
CA ALA A 192 1.41 -6.61 -15.18
C ALA A 192 0.21 -7.32 -15.84
N ARG A 193 -0.25 -6.78 -16.97
CA ARG A 193 -1.35 -7.34 -17.77
C ARG A 193 -1.01 -8.72 -18.30
N ALA A 194 0.17 -8.88 -18.91
CA ALA A 194 0.59 -10.17 -19.45
C ALA A 194 0.67 -11.25 -18.36
N VAL A 195 1.25 -10.94 -17.20
CA VAL A 195 1.28 -11.86 -16.05
C VAL A 195 -0.13 -12.22 -15.57
N ALA A 196 -1.01 -11.23 -15.45
CA ALA A 196 -2.40 -11.45 -15.02
C ALA A 196 -3.19 -12.28 -16.04
N GLU A 197 -2.99 -12.06 -17.34
CA GLU A 197 -3.64 -12.81 -18.42
C GLU A 197 -3.17 -14.26 -18.46
N VAL A 198 -1.86 -14.52 -18.31
CA VAL A 198 -1.31 -15.87 -18.21
C VAL A 198 -1.85 -16.60 -16.98
N LEU A 199 -1.91 -15.93 -15.84
CA LEU A 199 -2.46 -16.54 -14.63
C LEU A 199 -3.96 -16.83 -14.76
N ALA A 200 -4.72 -15.91 -15.37
CA ALA A 200 -6.14 -16.10 -15.62
C ALA A 200 -6.43 -17.20 -16.65
N SER A 201 -5.60 -17.35 -17.69
CA SER A 201 -5.77 -18.41 -18.70
C SER A 201 -5.48 -19.80 -18.14
N ARG A 202 -4.58 -19.92 -17.15
CA ARG A 202 -4.31 -21.16 -16.42
C ARG A 202 -5.43 -21.56 -15.46
N HIS A 203 -6.25 -20.59 -15.00
CA HIS A 203 -7.33 -20.81 -14.03
C HIS A 203 -8.63 -20.06 -14.40
N PRO A 204 -9.21 -20.29 -15.59
CA PRO A 204 -10.28 -19.45 -16.15
C PRO A 204 -11.62 -19.55 -15.40
N GLY A 205 -11.82 -20.62 -14.62
CA GLY A 205 -12.99 -20.81 -13.75
C GLY A 205 -12.92 -20.00 -12.44
N GLU A 206 -11.72 -19.57 -12.04
CA GLU A 206 -11.47 -18.94 -10.74
C GLU A 206 -11.02 -17.49 -10.87
N LEU A 207 -10.30 -17.14 -11.95
CA LEU A 207 -9.60 -15.87 -12.11
C LEU A 207 -10.06 -15.11 -13.35
N THR A 208 -9.96 -13.77 -13.31
CA THR A 208 -10.31 -12.92 -14.44
C THR A 208 -9.52 -11.61 -14.47
N THR A 209 -9.28 -11.10 -15.67
CA THR A 209 -8.74 -9.75 -15.92
C THR A 209 -9.83 -8.76 -16.38
N ALA A 210 -11.11 -9.18 -16.33
CA ALA A 210 -12.23 -8.34 -16.73
C ALA A 210 -12.44 -7.15 -15.76
N ALA A 211 -12.25 -5.94 -16.28
CA ALA A 211 -12.38 -4.71 -15.49
C ALA A 211 -13.82 -4.48 -14.97
N ARG A 212 -14.85 -4.77 -15.79
CA ARG A 212 -16.26 -4.61 -15.42
C ARG A 212 -16.68 -5.68 -14.42
N LYS A 213 -17.31 -5.30 -13.32
CA LYS A 213 -17.67 -6.21 -12.21
C LYS A 213 -18.64 -7.30 -12.67
N GLU A 214 -19.57 -6.95 -13.54
CA GLU A 214 -20.61 -7.83 -14.10
C GLU A 214 -20.00 -8.95 -14.95
N ALA A 215 -18.90 -8.66 -15.66
CA ALA A 215 -18.19 -9.62 -16.50
C ALA A 215 -17.30 -10.61 -15.70
N ARG A 216 -17.13 -10.40 -14.39
CA ARG A 216 -16.26 -11.25 -13.56
C ARG A 216 -16.90 -12.59 -13.26
N GLY A 217 -18.23 -12.67 -13.16
CA GLY A 217 -18.95 -13.93 -12.92
C GLY A 217 -18.52 -14.63 -11.63
N GLY A 218 -18.30 -13.87 -10.55
CA GLY A 218 -17.87 -14.41 -9.24
C GLY A 218 -16.37 -14.72 -9.12
N ARG A 219 -15.61 -14.67 -10.22
CA ARG A 219 -14.15 -14.90 -10.23
C ARG A 219 -13.37 -13.78 -9.55
N LEU A 220 -12.20 -14.13 -9.03
CA LEU A 220 -11.25 -13.18 -8.45
C LEU A 220 -10.66 -12.31 -9.56
N TYR A 221 -10.76 -10.99 -9.39
CA TYR A 221 -10.22 -10.02 -10.33
C TYR A 221 -8.75 -9.75 -10.03
N LEU A 222 -7.89 -10.02 -11.00
CA LEU A 222 -6.47 -9.69 -10.95
C LEU A 222 -6.29 -8.20 -11.28
N ASP A 223 -6.40 -7.33 -10.27
CA ASP A 223 -6.34 -5.88 -10.45
C ASP A 223 -4.89 -5.39 -10.61
N VAL A 224 -4.61 -4.90 -11.82
CA VAL A 224 -3.32 -4.30 -12.21
C VAL A 224 -3.41 -2.78 -12.42
N GLN A 225 -4.55 -2.16 -12.13
CA GLN A 225 -4.81 -0.74 -12.37
C GLN A 225 -3.99 0.18 -11.48
N ARG A 226 -3.48 -0.32 -10.35
CA ARG A 226 -2.56 0.41 -9.46
C ARG A 226 -1.28 0.87 -10.17
N ASN A 227 -0.93 0.25 -11.30
CA ASN A 227 0.38 0.43 -11.95
C ASN A 227 0.41 1.60 -12.95
N ALA A 228 -0.25 2.74 -12.71
CA ALA A 228 -0.08 3.96 -13.53
C ALA A 228 0.63 5.08 -12.79
N TYR A 229 1.06 6.07 -13.58
CA TYR A 229 1.34 7.40 -13.09
C TYR A 229 0.23 7.91 -12.16
N ALA A 230 0.64 8.46 -11.02
CA ALA A 230 -0.22 9.02 -9.98
C ALA A 230 -1.29 8.08 -9.37
N GLN A 231 -1.29 6.79 -9.72
CA GLN A 231 -2.04 5.78 -8.99
C GLN A 231 -1.29 5.41 -7.71
N THR A 232 -2.07 5.03 -6.70
CA THR A 232 -1.54 4.79 -5.36
C THR A 232 -1.96 3.44 -4.81
N ALA A 233 -1.08 2.83 -4.02
CA ALA A 233 -1.37 1.65 -3.22
C ALA A 233 -1.24 1.99 -1.73
N VAL A 234 -2.00 1.28 -0.88
CA VAL A 234 -1.84 1.41 0.58
C VAL A 234 -0.41 1.06 0.98
N ALA A 235 0.17 1.83 1.91
CA ALA A 235 1.50 1.53 2.42
C ALA A 235 1.49 0.37 3.43
N PRO A 236 2.54 -0.47 3.51
CA PRO A 236 2.79 -1.36 4.63
C PRO A 236 2.73 -0.60 5.94
N TYR A 237 2.16 -1.22 6.96
CA TYR A 237 1.89 -0.64 8.27
C TYR A 237 0.90 0.53 8.27
N ALA A 238 0.20 0.80 7.16
CA ALA A 238 -0.90 1.75 7.18
C ALA A 238 -2.13 1.15 7.85
N VAL A 239 -2.73 1.91 8.77
CA VAL A 239 -4.05 1.59 9.32
C VAL A 239 -5.10 1.79 8.23
N ARG A 240 -6.14 0.95 8.22
CA ARG A 240 -7.31 1.09 7.36
C ARG A 240 -8.47 1.68 8.16
N ALA A 241 -9.21 2.59 7.54
CA ALA A 241 -10.43 3.17 8.11
C ALA A 241 -11.59 2.16 8.15
N ARG A 242 -11.47 1.13 8.99
CA ARG A 242 -12.45 0.06 9.22
C ARG A 242 -12.50 -0.27 10.72
N SER A 243 -13.61 -0.84 11.17
CA SER A 243 -13.74 -1.39 12.53
C SER A 243 -12.61 -2.40 12.81
N GLY A 244 -12.04 -2.38 14.01
CA GLY A 244 -10.86 -3.16 14.39
C GLY A 244 -9.51 -2.51 14.05
N ALA A 245 -9.52 -1.32 13.43
CA ALA A 245 -8.34 -0.63 12.89
C ALA A 245 -7.32 -1.58 12.22
N PRO A 246 -7.75 -2.39 11.23
CA PRO A 246 -6.88 -3.38 10.61
C PRO A 246 -5.75 -2.68 9.86
N VAL A 247 -4.62 -3.37 9.76
CA VAL A 247 -3.38 -2.83 9.21
C VAL A 247 -3.02 -3.58 7.93
N ALA A 248 -2.55 -2.83 6.94
CA ALA A 248 -1.96 -3.39 5.75
C ALA A 248 -0.56 -3.95 6.10
N ALA A 249 -0.47 -5.23 6.46
CA ALA A 249 0.70 -5.77 7.17
C ALA A 249 1.59 -6.64 6.26
N PRO A 250 2.92 -6.37 6.21
CA PRO A 250 3.90 -7.29 5.64
C PRO A 250 3.79 -8.72 6.15
N LEU A 251 3.91 -9.67 5.23
CA LEU A 251 3.88 -11.11 5.49
C LEU A 251 5.14 -11.78 4.97
N ARG A 252 5.51 -12.90 5.60
CA ARG A 252 6.35 -13.93 5.02
C ARG A 252 5.49 -14.79 4.10
N TRP A 253 6.11 -15.35 3.07
CA TRP A 253 5.40 -16.29 2.21
C TRP A 253 4.99 -17.57 2.93
N SER A 254 5.76 -18.04 3.92
CA SER A 254 5.40 -19.22 4.72
C SER A 254 4.07 -19.04 5.46
N GLU A 255 3.75 -17.83 5.93
CA GLU A 255 2.45 -17.53 6.56
C GLU A 255 1.28 -17.63 5.56
N VAL A 256 1.54 -17.35 4.27
CA VAL A 256 0.56 -17.52 3.20
C VAL A 256 0.42 -19.00 2.81
N GLU A 257 1.49 -19.79 2.92
CA GLU A 257 1.49 -21.23 2.65
C GLU A 257 0.80 -22.03 3.75
N GLU A 258 1.14 -21.77 5.02
CA GLU A 258 0.60 -22.40 6.22
C GLU A 258 -0.90 -22.11 6.40
N GLY A 259 -1.34 -20.90 6.00
CA GLY A 259 -2.70 -20.44 6.21
C GLY A 259 -2.93 -19.86 7.61
N GLY A 260 -4.19 -19.78 8.05
CA GLY A 260 -4.55 -19.18 9.35
C GLY A 260 -4.52 -17.65 9.39
N ILE A 261 -4.17 -17.00 8.28
CA ILE A 261 -4.30 -15.56 8.08
C ILE A 261 -5.50 -15.23 7.18
N ASP A 262 -6.01 -14.02 7.34
CA ASP A 262 -7.00 -13.34 6.50
C ASP A 262 -6.53 -11.90 6.20
N ALA A 263 -7.33 -11.15 5.44
CA ALA A 263 -6.97 -9.80 5.02
C ALA A 263 -6.90 -8.77 6.16
N ARG A 264 -7.41 -9.08 7.35
CA ARG A 264 -7.55 -8.20 8.52
C ARG A 264 -6.94 -8.78 9.80
N THR A 265 -6.19 -9.89 9.72
CA THR A 265 -5.53 -10.55 10.86
C THR A 265 -4.73 -9.60 11.75
N PHE A 266 -4.12 -8.57 11.15
CA PHE A 266 -3.28 -7.63 11.87
C PHE A 266 -4.02 -6.32 12.13
N THR A 267 -3.91 -5.83 13.36
CA THR A 267 -4.47 -4.54 13.82
C THR A 267 -3.35 -3.65 14.33
N THR A 268 -3.68 -2.42 14.71
CA THR A 268 -2.71 -1.50 15.36
C THR A 268 -2.09 -2.09 16.63
N ALA A 269 -2.80 -3.00 17.32
CA ALA A 269 -2.33 -3.63 18.54
C ALA A 269 -1.40 -4.82 18.29
N THR A 270 -1.63 -5.62 17.24
CA THR A 270 -0.91 -6.88 17.01
C THR A 270 0.29 -6.73 16.06
N VAL A 271 0.21 -5.83 15.06
CA VAL A 271 1.26 -5.70 14.03
C VAL A 271 2.61 -5.23 14.59
N VAL A 272 2.60 -4.53 15.72
CA VAL A 272 3.82 -4.03 16.38
C VAL A 272 4.76 -5.14 16.85
N GLY A 273 4.23 -6.34 17.13
CA GLY A 273 5.04 -7.51 17.46
C GLY A 273 5.90 -8.02 16.29
N ARG A 274 5.66 -7.54 15.07
CA ARG A 274 6.42 -7.91 13.86
C ARG A 274 7.58 -6.97 13.59
N LEU A 275 7.79 -5.93 14.40
CA LEU A 275 8.83 -4.92 14.13
C LEU A 275 10.24 -5.44 14.41
N ASP A 276 10.41 -6.34 15.38
CA ASP A 276 11.70 -6.92 15.71
C ASP A 276 12.23 -7.79 14.56
N ASP A 277 11.31 -8.56 13.96
CA ASP A 277 11.57 -9.45 12.82
C ASP A 277 10.68 -9.11 11.62
N ASP A 278 10.92 -7.92 11.04
CA ASP A 278 10.15 -7.40 9.91
C ASP A 278 10.22 -8.34 8.68
N PRO A 279 9.08 -8.90 8.23
CA PRO A 279 9.00 -9.79 7.05
C PRO A 279 9.53 -9.17 5.76
N TRP A 280 9.52 -7.84 5.64
CA TRP A 280 9.91 -7.12 4.44
C TRP A 280 11.30 -6.47 4.53
N ARG A 281 12.05 -6.70 5.63
CA ARG A 281 13.41 -6.14 5.87
C ARG A 281 14.33 -6.27 4.66
N ASP A 282 14.27 -7.40 3.96
CA ASP A 282 15.15 -7.70 2.82
C ASP A 282 14.42 -7.81 1.46
N ALA A 283 13.09 -7.68 1.46
CA ALA A 283 12.25 -7.96 0.29
C ALA A 283 12.52 -7.02 -0.91
N PHE A 284 13.09 -5.83 -0.68
CA PHE A 284 13.32 -4.81 -1.71
C PHE A 284 14.80 -4.59 -2.06
N ARG A 285 15.72 -5.46 -1.62
CA ARG A 285 17.17 -5.29 -1.86
C ARG A 285 17.64 -5.64 -3.27
N ARG A 286 16.85 -6.38 -4.06
CA ARG A 286 17.23 -6.89 -5.39
C ARG A 286 16.21 -6.49 -6.46
N PRO A 287 16.13 -5.19 -6.83
CA PRO A 287 15.23 -4.74 -7.87
C PRO A 287 15.53 -5.41 -9.22
N ARG A 288 14.48 -5.71 -9.98
CA ARG A 288 14.58 -6.41 -11.28
C ARG A 288 14.06 -5.57 -12.43
N SER A 289 14.47 -5.94 -13.63
CA SER A 289 14.05 -5.26 -14.85
C SER A 289 12.70 -5.80 -15.34
N ALA A 290 11.69 -4.93 -15.41
CA ALA A 290 10.38 -5.28 -15.97
C ALA A 290 10.48 -5.74 -17.44
N ARG A 291 11.34 -5.07 -18.24
CA ARG A 291 11.59 -5.42 -19.65
C ARG A 291 12.15 -6.83 -19.82
N ALA A 292 13.11 -7.21 -18.97
CA ALA A 292 13.73 -8.53 -19.05
C ALA A 292 12.75 -9.64 -18.64
N ALA A 293 11.91 -9.37 -17.64
CA ALA A 293 10.88 -10.30 -17.20
C ALA A 293 9.77 -10.48 -18.25
N LEU A 294 9.31 -9.39 -18.89
CA LEU A 294 8.31 -9.49 -19.96
C LEU A 294 8.83 -10.36 -21.12
N ARG A 295 10.07 -10.15 -21.56
CA ARG A 295 10.68 -11.00 -22.59
C ARG A 295 10.83 -12.47 -22.19
N ARG A 296 10.99 -12.77 -20.89
CA ARG A 296 11.00 -14.16 -20.40
C ARG A 296 9.61 -14.76 -20.50
N LEU A 297 8.62 -14.05 -19.98
CA LEU A 297 7.22 -14.45 -20.04
C LEU A 297 6.79 -14.75 -21.49
N GLU A 298 7.08 -13.84 -22.43
CA GLU A 298 6.73 -14.00 -23.84
C GLU A 298 7.38 -15.22 -24.50
N ARG A 299 8.60 -15.60 -24.07
CA ARG A 299 9.25 -16.83 -24.55
C ARG A 299 8.60 -18.07 -23.94
N ASP A 300 8.31 -18.04 -22.65
CA ASP A 300 7.77 -19.19 -21.92
C ASP A 300 6.29 -19.47 -22.28
N THR A 301 5.59 -18.51 -22.88
CA THR A 301 4.19 -18.62 -23.33
C THR A 301 4.04 -18.58 -24.85
N GLY A 302 5.16 -18.53 -25.58
CA GLY A 302 5.21 -18.31 -27.03
C GLY A 302 5.41 -19.56 -27.89
N ASP A 303 5.35 -20.75 -27.28
CA ASP A 303 5.25 -22.07 -27.95
C ASP A 303 3.80 -22.58 -27.90
#